data_AF-A0A415RJ34-F1
#
_entry.id   AF-A0A415RJ34-F1
#
_cell.length_a   1.000
_cell.length_b   1.000
_cell.length_c   1.000
_cell.angle_alpha   90.00
_cell.angle_beta   90.00
_cell.angle_gamma   90.00
#
_symmetry.space_group_name_H-M   'P 1'
#
loop_
_entity.id
_entity.type
_entity.pdbx_description
1 polymer ?
#
loop_
_entity_poly.entity_id
_entity_poly.type
_entity_poly.pdbx_seq_one_letter_code
_entity_poly.pdbx_strand_id
1 'polypeptide(L)'
;MGFFKRKEKVNLDDKFKSLYKEINQITANAGNELDFTIKYSQLVLASEKYNDLLKLIDQGANFDKKHFQSLKDSVDQEARRVKGLIDED
;
A
#
# COMPACT_ATOMS: atom_id res chain seq x y z
N MET A 1 42.65 3.85 7.80
CA MET A 1 41.75 5.00 7.55
C MET A 1 40.37 4.45 7.25
N GLY A 2 39.38 4.80 8.06
CA GLY A 2 38.04 4.19 8.04
C GLY A 2 37.27 4.51 6.76
N PHE A 3 36.86 3.46 6.03
CA PHE A 3 35.94 3.55 4.91
C PHE A 3 34.52 3.78 5.42
N PHE A 4 34.18 5.03 5.72
CA PHE A 4 32.78 5.42 5.91
C PHE A 4 32.08 5.37 4.54
N LYS A 5 31.40 4.25 4.25
CA LYS A 5 30.40 4.19 3.18
C LYS A 5 29.38 5.29 3.48
N ARG A 6 29.28 6.30 2.62
CA ARG A 6 28.17 7.25 2.63
C ARG A 6 26.90 6.39 2.57
N LYS A 7 26.07 6.43 3.62
CA LYS A 7 24.70 5.93 3.52
C LYS A 7 24.11 6.65 2.31
N GLU A 8 23.74 5.92 1.26
CA GLU A 8 22.92 6.49 0.19
C GLU A 8 21.83 7.29 0.88
N LYS A 9 21.75 8.57 0.52
CA LYS A 9 20.73 9.46 1.04
C LYS A 9 19.43 8.94 0.46
N VAL A 10 18.83 7.96 1.15
CA VAL A 10 17.60 7.30 0.73
C VAL A 10 16.60 8.40 0.43
N ASN A 11 16.23 8.54 -0.84
CA ASN A 11 15.21 9.49 -1.22
C ASN A 11 13.87 8.88 -0.81
N LEU A 12 13.31 9.39 0.28
CA LEU A 12 12.03 8.93 0.81
C LEU A 12 10.92 9.13 -0.24
N ASP A 13 11.04 10.15 -1.09
CA ASP A 13 10.06 10.42 -2.14
C ASP A 13 10.13 9.37 -3.27
N ASP A 14 11.32 8.89 -3.62
CA ASP A 14 11.46 7.84 -4.62
C ASP A 14 10.98 6.49 -4.07
N LYS A 15 11.27 6.20 -2.80
CA LYS A 15 10.70 5.04 -2.10
C LYS A 15 9.18 5.11 -2.05
N PHE A 16 8.64 6.29 -1.75
CA PHE A 16 7.20 6.53 -1.72
C PHE A 16 6.57 6.22 -3.08
N LYS A 17 7.10 6.80 -4.16
CA LYS A 17 6.60 6.58 -5.53
C LYS A 17 6.68 5.11 -5.94
N SER A 18 7.78 4.43 -5.60
CA SER A 18 7.97 3.01 -5.89
C SER A 18 6.92 2.16 -5.18
N LEU A 19 6.71 2.39 -3.88
CA LEU A 19 5.72 1.67 -3.08
C LEU A 19 4.29 1.97 -3.57
N TYR A 20 3.99 3.23 -3.91
CA TYR A 20 2.68 3.60 -4.45
C TYR A 20 2.39 2.92 -5.80
N LYS A 21 3.41 2.78 -6.66
CA LYS A 21 3.27 2.04 -7.92
C LYS A 21 2.94 0.57 -7.68
N GLU A 22 3.60 -0.06 -6.71
CA GLU A 22 3.33 -1.45 -6.33
C GLU A 22 1.91 -1.61 -5.79
N ILE A 23 1.47 -0.70 -4.92
CA ILE A 23 0.09 -0.67 -4.41
C ILE A 23 -0.91 -0.59 -5.56
N ASN A 24 -0.71 0.32 -6.52
CA ASN A 24 -1.60 0.46 -7.67
C ASN A 24 -1.67 -0.82 -8.52
N GLN A 25 -0.55 -1.54 -8.68
CA GLN A 25 -0.54 -2.82 -9.38
C GLN A 25 -1.36 -3.88 -8.62
N ILE A 26 -1.21 -3.96 -7.30
CA ILE A 26 -1.97 -4.91 -6.47
C ILE A 26 -3.46 -4.59 -6.51
N THR A 27 -3.84 -3.32 -6.35
CA THR A 27 -5.24 -2.89 -6.41
C THR A 27 -5.84 -3.12 -7.80
N ALA A 28 -5.09 -2.89 -8.88
CA ALA A 28 -5.53 -3.20 -10.23
C ALA A 28 -5.72 -4.71 -10.45
N ASN A 29 -4.81 -5.54 -9.93
CA ASN A 29 -4.96 -7.00 -9.99
C ASN A 29 -6.21 -7.44 -9.21
N ALA A 30 -6.45 -6.88 -8.03
CA ALA A 30 -7.62 -7.20 -7.20
C ALA A 30 -8.93 -6.80 -7.88
N GLY A 31 -8.92 -5.69 -8.63
CA GLY A 31 -10.07 -5.25 -9.42
C GLY A 31 -10.43 -6.22 -10.56
N ASN A 32 -9.46 -6.99 -11.05
CA ASN A 32 -9.65 -7.95 -12.15
C ASN A 32 -9.80 -9.40 -11.67
N GLU A 33 -9.61 -9.67 -10.37
CA GLU A 33 -9.67 -11.01 -9.81
C GLU A 33 -11.11 -11.47 -9.59
N LEU A 34 -11.43 -12.67 -10.05
CA LEU A 34 -12.75 -13.28 -9.94
C LEU A 34 -12.88 -14.13 -8.67
N ASP A 35 -11.77 -14.72 -8.20
CA ASP A 35 -11.75 -15.47 -6.95
C ASP A 35 -11.79 -14.49 -5.77
N PHE A 36 -12.88 -14.51 -5.00
CA PHE A 36 -13.05 -13.59 -3.87
C PHE A 36 -11.99 -13.76 -2.78
N THR A 37 -11.46 -14.98 -2.58
CA THR A 37 -10.40 -15.24 -1.60
C THR A 37 -9.08 -14.62 -2.05
N ILE A 38 -8.72 -14.77 -3.32
CA ILE A 38 -7.52 -14.14 -3.89
C ILE A 38 -7.69 -12.62 -3.90
N LYS A 39 -8.85 -12.12 -4.31
CA LYS A 39 -9.18 -10.69 -4.30
C LYS A 39 -9.04 -10.09 -2.90
N TYR A 40 -9.63 -10.74 -1.89
CA TYR A 40 -9.50 -10.32 -0.49
C TYR A 40 -8.04 -10.26 -0.05
N SER A 41 -7.26 -11.30 -0.36
CA SER A 41 -5.84 -11.38 -0.02
C SER A 41 -5.03 -10.23 -0.64
N GLN A 42 -5.31 -9.87 -1.89
CA GLN A 42 -4.66 -8.74 -2.57
C GLN A 42 -5.06 -7.39 -1.97
N LEU A 43 -6.33 -7.20 -1.61
CA LEU A 43 -6.79 -5.97 -0.95
C LEU A 43 -6.17 -5.79 0.45
N VAL A 44 -6.04 -6.87 1.23
CA VAL A 44 -5.34 -6.84 2.53
C VAL A 44 -3.87 -6.46 2.34
N LEU A 45 -3.18 -7.07 1.37
CA LEU A 45 -1.79 -6.74 1.05
C LEU A 45 -1.61 -5.27 0.63
N ALA A 46 -2.54 -4.75 -0.19
CA ALA A 46 -2.53 -3.34 -0.56
C ALA A 46 -2.71 -2.42 0.67
N SER A 47 -3.62 -2.75 1.58
CA SER A 47 -3.82 -2.00 2.83
C SER A 47 -2.57 -2.00 3.73
N GLU A 48 -1.91 -3.14 3.87
CA GLU A 48 -0.65 -3.26 4.62
C GLU A 48 0.44 -2.36 4.02
N LYS A 49 0.59 -2.37 2.69
CA LYS A 49 1.54 -1.50 2.00
C LYS A 49 1.17 -0.02 2.10
N TYR A 50 -0.11 0.33 2.15
CA TYR A 50 -0.54 1.70 2.46
C TYR A 50 -0.08 2.13 3.86
N ASN A 51 -0.06 1.24 4.86
CA ASN A 51 0.52 1.58 6.17
C ASN A 51 2.00 1.94 6.05
N ASP A 52 2.77 1.18 5.28
CA ASP A 52 4.19 1.47 5.05
C ASP A 52 4.40 2.77 4.27
N LEU A 53 3.52 3.05 3.31
CA LEU A 53 3.51 4.30 2.55
C LEU A 53 3.21 5.51 3.45
N LEU A 54 2.27 5.38 4.39
CA LEU A 54 1.98 6.41 5.39
C LEU A 54 3.15 6.61 6.36
N LYS A 55 3.85 5.54 6.76
CA LYS A 55 5.08 5.65 7.56
C LYS A 55 6.17 6.44 6.84
N LEU A 56 6.29 6.32 5.51
CA LEU A 56 7.25 7.13 4.74
C LEU A 56 6.91 8.62 4.79
N ILE A 57 5.62 8.98 4.76
CA ILE A 57 5.18 10.37 4.96
C ILE A 57 5.52 10.84 6.37
N ASP A 58 5.26 10.02 7.39
CA ASP A 58 5.62 10.33 8.78
C ASP A 58 7.13 10.49 9.00
N GLN A 59 7.96 9.84 8.17
CA GLN A 59 9.41 9.98 8.17
C GLN A 59 9.91 11.22 7.41
N GLY A 60 9.04 11.94 6.72
CA GLY A 60 9.36 13.19 6.02
C GLY A 60 9.28 13.14 4.49
N ALA A 61 8.66 12.12 3.89
CA ALA A 61 8.32 12.17 2.46
C ALA A 61 7.28 13.28 2.19
N ASN A 62 7.47 14.05 1.13
CA ASN A 62 6.67 15.26 0.89
C ASN A 62 5.35 14.97 0.13
N PHE A 63 4.42 14.27 0.80
CA PHE A 63 3.11 13.91 0.23
C PHE A 63 1.97 14.12 1.23
N ASP A 64 0.75 14.28 0.71
CA ASP A 64 -0.44 14.53 1.54
C ASP A 64 -0.92 13.25 2.25
N LYS A 65 -0.59 13.13 3.55
CA LYS A 65 -1.01 12.02 4.40
C LYS A 65 -2.52 11.77 4.36
N LYS A 66 -3.35 12.82 4.36
CA LYS A 66 -4.82 12.67 4.41
C LYS A 66 -5.37 12.04 3.14
N HIS A 67 -4.80 12.43 1.99
CA HIS A 67 -5.15 11.83 0.71
C HIS A 67 -4.87 10.33 0.72
N PHE A 68 -3.65 9.91 1.09
CA PHE A 68 -3.28 8.50 1.09
C PHE A 68 -3.99 7.68 2.18
N GLN A 69 -4.32 8.29 3.32
CA GLN A 69 -5.18 7.67 4.32
C GLN A 69 -6.58 7.36 3.74
N SER A 70 -7.16 8.30 2.99
CA SER A 70 -8.48 8.10 2.36
C SER A 70 -8.47 6.98 1.31
N LEU A 71 -7.37 6.84 0.55
CA LEU A 71 -7.19 5.73 -0.39
C LEU A 71 -7.11 4.39 0.35
N LYS A 72 -6.33 4.32 1.43
CA LYS A 72 -6.26 3.14 2.29
C LYS A 72 -7.64 2.77 2.85
N ASP A 73 -8.37 3.73 3.37
CA ASP A 73 -9.70 3.51 3.95
C ASP A 73 -10.68 2.96 2.91
N SER A 74 -10.55 3.38 1.64
CA SER A 74 -11.34 2.84 0.53
C SER A 74 -11.00 1.37 0.25
N VAL A 75 -9.71 1.02 0.25
CA VAL A 75 -9.25 -0.38 0.09
C VAL A 75 -9.72 -1.25 1.26
N ASP A 76 -9.65 -0.74 2.50
CA ASP A 76 -10.16 -1.47 3.68
C ASP A 76 -11.66 -1.72 3.61
N GLN A 77 -12.43 -0.73 3.13
CA GLN A 77 -13.86 -0.90 2.92
C GLN A 77 -14.16 -1.96 1.87
N GLU A 78 -13.43 -1.99 0.76
CA GLU A 78 -13.59 -3.03 -0.25
C GLU A 78 -13.21 -4.40 0.30
N ALA A 79 -12.09 -4.51 1.04
CA ALA A 79 -11.67 -5.76 1.66
C ALA A 79 -12.75 -6.32 2.61
N ARG A 80 -13.37 -5.45 3.43
CA ARG A 80 -14.48 -5.85 4.32
C ARG A 80 -15.70 -6.34 3.54
N ARG A 81 -16.04 -5.70 2.41
CA ARG A 81 -17.15 -6.13 1.56
C ARG A 81 -16.87 -7.50 0.94
N VAL A 82 -15.68 -7.70 0.36
CA VAL A 82 -15.30 -8.98 -0.24
C VAL A 82 -15.27 -10.08 0.82
N LYS A 83 -14.75 -9.79 2.01
CA LYS A 83 -14.79 -10.75 3.12
C LYS A 83 -16.21 -11.19 3.48
N GLY A 84 -17.16 -10.25 3.53
CA GLY A 84 -18.56 -10.58 3.76
C GLY A 84 -19.14 -11.53 2.72
N LEU A 85 -18.75 -11.39 1.45
CA LEU A 85 -19.16 -12.32 0.39
C LEU A 85 -18.56 -13.72 0.56
N ILE A 86 -17.33 -13.83 1.07
CA ILE A 86 -16.69 -15.12 1.37
C ILE A 86 -17.36 -15.79 2.57
N ASP A 87 -17.68 -15.03 3.62
CA ASP A 87 -18.27 -15.57 4.84
C ASP A 87 -19.74 -16.02 4.64
N GLU A 88 -20.40 -15.57 3.55
CA GLU A 88 -21.76 -15.93 3.16
C GLU A 88 -21.84 -17.16 2.20
N ASP A 89 -20.71 -17.61 1.66
CA ASP A 89 -20.58 -18.73 0.70
C ASP A 89 -20.26 -20.07 1.41
#